data_AF-R7SUF0-F1
#
_entry.id   AF-R7SUF0-F1
#
_cell.length_a   1.000
_cell.length_b   1.000
_cell.length_c   1.000
_cell.angle_alpha   90.00
_cell.angle_beta   90.00
_cell.angle_gamma   90.00
#
_symmetry.space_group_name_H-M   'P 1'
#
loop_
_entity.id
_entity.type
_entity.pdbx_description
1 polymer ?
#
loop_
_entity_poly.entity_id
_entity_poly.type
_entity_poly.pdbx_seq_one_letter_code
_entity_poly.pdbx_strand_id
1 'polypeptide(L)'
;LVPLLKHFDAIVVSLGPGSPDNPRDIGIVKDVWHISQGLSTPIFGVRSVLQSLTIDLGAQPQHLIVVKHSQVCRVEDPAIVIFTDVSDVHAVQYHSLHLVLPPQSDIVPLAWADNAQENSHVLMACKHRSKPF
;
A
#
# COMPACT_ATOMS: atom_id res chain seq x y z
N LEU A 1 10.92 14.79 12.29
CA LEU A 1 10.80 14.29 10.90
C LEU A 1 10.05 15.27 10.00
N VAL A 2 8.80 15.65 10.32
CA VAL A 2 7.94 16.51 9.48
C VAL A 2 8.62 17.76 8.89
N PRO A 3 9.40 18.58 9.65
CA PRO A 3 10.04 19.76 9.08
C PRO A 3 11.10 19.47 8.01
N LEU A 4 11.63 18.24 7.98
CA LEU A 4 12.65 17.81 7.03
C LEU A 4 12.04 17.33 5.71
N LEU A 5 10.78 16.87 5.72
CA LEU A 5 10.17 16.21 4.56
C LEU A 5 10.12 17.12 3.32
N LYS A 6 9.92 18.42 3.53
CA LYS A 6 9.90 19.45 2.47
C LYS A 6 11.22 19.61 1.71
N HIS A 7 12.31 19.03 2.22
CA HIS A 7 13.62 19.09 1.58
C HIS A 7 13.91 17.86 0.70
N PHE A 8 12.98 16.92 0.62
CA PHE A 8 13.10 15.74 -0.24
C PHE A 8 12.11 15.82 -1.40
N ASP A 9 12.54 15.35 -2.56
CA ASP A 9 11.70 15.24 -3.76
C ASP A 9 10.71 14.09 -3.65
N ALA A 10 11.05 13.02 -2.92
CA ALA A 10 10.20 11.88 -2.65
C ALA A 10 10.67 11.14 -1.38
N ILE A 11 9.76 10.38 -0.77
CA ILE A 11 10.01 9.54 0.40
C ILE A 11 9.65 8.11 0.03
N VAL A 12 10.59 7.18 0.18
CA VAL A 12 10.33 5.75 -0.01
C VAL A 12 10.38 5.08 1.35
N VAL A 13 9.30 4.41 1.72
CA VAL A 13 9.16 3.79 3.04
C VAL A 13 8.95 2.30 2.89
N SER A 14 9.75 1.54 3.63
CA SER A 14 9.57 0.12 3.85
C SER A 14 9.60 -0.14 5.35
N LEU A 15 8.82 -1.12 5.79
CA LEU A 15 8.84 -1.59 7.18
C LEU A 15 9.52 -2.96 7.25
N GLY A 16 10.11 -3.21 8.42
CA GLY A 16 10.59 -4.54 8.80
C GLY A 16 9.44 -5.52 9.03
N PRO A 17 9.76 -6.75 9.50
CA PRO A 17 8.73 -7.70 9.90
C PRO A 17 7.89 -7.15 11.06
N GLY A 18 6.61 -7.50 11.09
CA GLY A 18 5.67 -7.04 12.09
C GLY A 18 4.25 -7.00 11.54
N SER A 19 3.29 -6.61 12.38
CA SER A 19 1.88 -6.55 12.01
C SER A 19 1.48 -5.13 11.60
N PRO A 20 0.77 -4.95 10.46
CA PRO A 20 0.44 -3.62 9.97
C PRO A 20 -0.61 -2.88 10.82
N ASP A 21 -1.33 -3.60 11.67
CA ASP A 21 -2.31 -3.12 12.64
C ASP A 21 -1.71 -2.92 14.05
N ASN A 22 -0.44 -3.26 14.27
CA ASN A 22 0.26 -3.04 15.53
C ASN A 22 1.03 -1.71 15.49
N PRO A 23 0.62 -0.68 16.26
CA PRO A 23 1.27 0.63 16.24
C PRO A 23 2.75 0.62 16.63
N ARG A 24 3.20 -0.40 17.38
CA ARG A 24 4.63 -0.55 17.75
C ARG A 24 5.47 -1.03 16.58
N ASP A 25 4.92 -1.89 15.72
CA ASP A 25 5.62 -2.45 14.56
C ASP A 25 5.68 -1.44 13.41
N ILE A 26 4.62 -0.62 13.26
CA ILE A 26 4.57 0.48 12.29
C ILE A 26 5.48 1.66 12.69
N GLY A 27 5.59 1.93 13.99
CA GLY A 27 6.40 3.03 14.51
C GLY A 27 5.93 4.40 14.00
N ILE A 28 6.88 5.23 13.59
CA ILE A 28 6.63 6.62 13.16
C ILE A 28 5.86 6.73 11.84
N VAL A 29 5.75 5.66 11.06
CA VAL A 29 5.08 5.68 9.75
C VAL A 29 3.59 5.99 9.88
N LYS A 30 2.93 5.55 10.97
CA LYS A 30 1.51 5.87 11.22
C LYS A 30 1.26 7.37 11.31
N ASP A 31 2.24 8.12 11.83
CA ASP A 31 2.11 9.56 12.02
C ASP A 31 2.22 10.31 10.67
N VAL A 32 2.77 9.67 9.64
CA VAL A 32 2.92 10.22 8.29
C VAL A 32 1.56 10.47 7.63
N TRP A 33 0.59 9.59 7.87
CA TRP A 33 -0.75 9.66 7.25
C TRP A 33 -1.57 10.85 7.76
N HIS A 34 -1.23 11.35 8.95
CA HIS A 34 -1.88 12.48 9.61
C HIS A 34 -1.14 13.81 9.44
N ILE A 35 -0.06 13.87 8.65
CA ILE A 35 0.63 15.13 8.34
C ILE A 35 -0.36 16.07 7.63
N SER A 36 -0.32 17.36 8.01
CA SER A 36 -1.22 18.39 7.51
C SER A 36 -1.17 18.57 5.99
N GLN A 37 -2.21 19.18 5.41
CA GLN A 37 -2.41 19.34 3.97
C GLN A 37 -1.34 20.15 3.20
N GLY A 38 -0.24 20.56 3.85
CA GLY A 38 0.88 21.25 3.23
C GLY A 38 2.01 20.34 2.73
N LEU A 39 1.92 19.01 2.93
CA LEU A 39 2.92 18.08 2.41
C LEU A 39 2.70 17.86 0.91
N SER A 40 3.61 18.37 0.09
CA SER A 40 3.64 18.12 -1.36
C SER A 40 4.58 16.98 -1.76
N THR A 41 5.46 16.53 -0.85
CA THR A 41 6.43 15.47 -1.12
C THR A 41 5.74 14.12 -1.26
N PRO A 42 5.83 13.43 -2.41
CA PRO A 42 5.28 12.10 -2.60
C PRO A 42 5.87 11.05 -1.67
N ILE A 43 5.04 10.16 -1.14
CA ILE A 43 5.46 9.02 -0.34
C ILE A 43 5.08 7.73 -1.05
N PHE A 44 6.05 6.84 -1.24
CA PHE A 44 5.84 5.51 -1.81
C PHE A 44 6.05 4.45 -0.75
N GLY A 45 4.96 3.78 -0.37
CA GLY A 45 4.95 2.75 0.66
C GLY A 45 4.96 1.34 0.09
N VAL A 46 5.90 0.50 0.53
CA VAL A 46 6.01 -0.89 0.09
C VAL A 46 5.46 -1.86 1.13
N ARG A 47 4.69 -2.87 0.68
CA ARG A 47 4.19 -4.00 1.47
C ARG A 47 3.44 -3.52 2.74
N SER A 48 4.01 -3.70 3.92
CA SER A 48 3.36 -3.38 5.20
C SER A 48 3.06 -1.88 5.36
N VAL A 49 3.76 -1.01 4.63
CA VAL A 49 3.45 0.43 4.62
C VAL A 49 2.13 0.71 3.91
N LEU A 50 1.88 0.07 2.77
CA LEU A 50 0.60 0.17 2.05
C LEU A 50 -0.53 -0.35 2.95
N GLN A 51 -0.29 -1.43 3.68
CA GLN A 51 -1.24 -1.95 4.67
C GLN A 51 -1.49 -0.97 5.81
N SER A 52 -0.44 -0.35 6.36
CA SER A 52 -0.60 0.68 7.39
C SER A 52 -1.46 1.85 6.90
N LEU A 53 -1.18 2.38 5.70
CA LEU A 53 -1.94 3.48 5.12
C LEU A 53 -3.41 3.13 4.95
N THR A 54 -3.69 1.98 4.35
CA THR A 54 -5.06 1.57 4.07
C THR A 54 -5.84 1.24 5.33
N ILE A 55 -5.21 0.65 6.35
CA ILE A 55 -5.80 0.43 7.67
C ILE A 55 -6.14 1.78 8.35
N ASP A 56 -5.24 2.76 8.27
CA ASP A 56 -5.50 4.12 8.78
C ASP A 56 -6.72 4.77 8.10
N LEU A 57 -6.94 4.44 6.83
CA LEU A 57 -8.10 4.85 6.04
C LEU A 57 -9.32 3.92 6.17
N GLY A 58 -9.31 3.01 7.14
CA GLY A 58 -10.45 2.17 7.53
C GLY A 58 -10.52 0.79 6.88
N ALA A 59 -9.56 0.41 6.03
CA ALA A 59 -9.51 -0.94 5.47
C ALA A 59 -9.27 -1.99 6.56
N GLN A 60 -9.81 -3.19 6.35
CA GLN A 60 -9.68 -4.28 7.32
C GLN A 60 -8.66 -5.31 6.83
N PRO A 61 -7.63 -5.65 7.63
CA PRO A 61 -6.72 -6.73 7.29
C PRO A 61 -7.44 -8.07 7.42
N GLN A 62 -7.21 -8.97 6.45
CA GLN A 62 -7.71 -10.34 6.48
C GLN A 62 -6.62 -11.29 5.98
N HIS A 63 -6.64 -12.52 6.48
CA HIS A 63 -5.71 -13.54 6.01
C HIS A 63 -6.04 -14.00 4.60
N LEU A 64 -4.98 -14.17 3.80
CA LEU A 64 -5.08 -14.91 2.55
C LEU A 64 -5.49 -16.35 2.81
N ILE A 65 -6.24 -16.94 1.86
CA ILE A 65 -6.57 -18.37 1.87
C ILE A 65 -5.30 -19.16 1.58
N VAL A 66 -4.55 -18.75 0.56
CA VAL A 66 -3.23 -19.29 0.19
C VAL A 66 -2.18 -18.22 0.45
N VAL A 67 -1.37 -18.42 1.49
CA VAL A 67 -0.29 -17.51 1.90
C VAL A 67 0.77 -17.37 0.81
N LYS A 68 1.27 -16.15 0.61
CA LYS A 68 2.19 -15.81 -0.46
C LYS A 68 3.53 -15.35 0.10
N HIS A 69 4.53 -16.23 0.07
CA HIS A 69 5.90 -15.92 0.47
C HIS A 69 6.85 -16.13 -0.72
N SER A 70 7.24 -15.02 -1.35
CA SER A 70 8.17 -14.97 -2.48
C SER A 70 7.62 -15.61 -3.76
N GLN A 71 6.30 -15.50 -3.98
CA GLN A 71 5.67 -15.96 -5.22
C GLN A 71 5.48 -14.79 -6.18
N VAL A 72 5.85 -14.99 -7.45
CA VAL A 72 5.59 -14.00 -8.49
C VAL A 72 4.14 -14.13 -8.95
N CYS A 73 3.44 -13.02 -9.04
CA CYS A 73 2.14 -12.94 -9.71
C CYS A 73 2.18 -11.84 -10.77
N ARG A 74 1.30 -11.97 -11.76
CA ARG A 74 1.00 -10.86 -12.65
C ARG A 74 0.09 -9.87 -11.91
N VAL A 75 0.27 -8.59 -12.22
CA VAL A 75 -0.56 -7.49 -11.71
C VAL A 75 -1.62 -7.15 -12.75
N GLU A 76 -2.88 -7.19 -12.34
CA GLU A 76 -4.05 -6.89 -13.16
C GLU A 76 -4.45 -5.42 -13.07
N ASP A 77 -5.00 -4.94 -14.19
CA ASP A 77 -5.58 -3.61 -14.36
C ASP A 77 -4.74 -2.47 -13.75
N PRO A 78 -3.42 -2.39 -14.05
CA PRO A 78 -2.58 -1.33 -13.51
C PRO A 78 -3.04 0.03 -14.05
N ALA A 79 -3.55 0.86 -13.16
CA ALA A 79 -3.96 2.22 -13.48
C ALA A 79 -2.75 3.07 -13.89
N ILE A 80 -2.93 3.93 -14.89
CA ILE A 80 -1.90 4.84 -15.42
C ILE A 80 -1.67 5.98 -14.42
N VAL A 81 -0.96 5.65 -13.34
CA VAL A 81 -0.52 6.58 -12.28
C VAL A 81 0.96 6.35 -12.03
N ILE A 82 1.30 5.23 -11.38
CA ILE A 82 2.68 4.79 -11.15
C ILE A 82 3.16 3.76 -12.18
N PHE A 83 2.24 3.29 -13.04
CA PHE A 83 2.48 2.25 -14.05
C PHE A 83 2.56 2.80 -15.48
N THR A 84 2.68 4.11 -15.65
CA THR A 84 2.81 4.74 -16.97
C THR A 84 4.01 4.17 -17.72
N ASP A 85 3.81 3.79 -18.97
CA ASP A 85 4.82 3.16 -19.84
C ASP A 85 5.41 1.84 -19.33
N VAL A 86 4.77 1.21 -18.34
CA VAL A 86 5.13 -0.13 -17.86
C VAL A 86 4.15 -1.15 -18.43
N SER A 87 4.58 -1.88 -19.45
CA SER A 87 3.84 -3.02 -19.99
C SER A 87 4.12 -4.29 -19.19
N ASP A 88 3.08 -5.07 -18.88
CA ASP A 88 3.13 -6.38 -18.21
C ASP A 88 3.94 -6.41 -16.90
N VAL A 89 3.25 -6.15 -15.79
CA VAL A 89 3.88 -6.05 -14.47
C VAL A 89 3.82 -7.40 -13.75
N HIS A 90 4.99 -7.91 -13.36
CA HIS A 90 5.14 -9.09 -12.50
C HIS A 90 5.74 -8.65 -11.17
N ALA A 91 5.06 -8.97 -10.07
CA ALA A 91 5.44 -8.54 -8.74
C ALA A 91 5.58 -9.73 -7.78
N VAL A 92 6.55 -9.64 -6.87
CA VAL A 92 6.72 -10.64 -5.82
C VAL A 92 5.75 -10.35 -4.68
N GLN A 93 4.87 -11.32 -4.40
CA GLN A 93 4.02 -11.32 -3.22
C GLN A 93 4.77 -11.91 -2.03
N TYR A 94 4.87 -11.11 -0.96
CA TYR A 94 5.43 -11.51 0.33
C TYR A 94 4.54 -10.98 1.46
N HIS A 95 3.39 -11.61 1.65
CA HIS A 95 2.43 -11.25 2.69
C HIS A 95 1.47 -12.41 2.99
N SER A 96 1.02 -12.49 4.24
CA SER A 96 -0.04 -13.40 4.69
C SER A 96 -1.39 -12.71 4.86
N LEU A 97 -1.39 -11.38 4.86
CA LEU A 97 -2.56 -10.52 5.00
C LEU A 97 -2.84 -9.78 3.70
N HIS A 98 -4.11 -9.62 3.35
CA HIS A 98 -4.61 -8.67 2.35
C HIS A 98 -5.54 -7.66 3.01
N LEU A 99 -5.98 -6.65 2.24
CA LEU A 99 -6.84 -5.58 2.75
C LEU A 99 -8.21 -5.63 2.08
N VAL A 100 -9.25 -5.59 2.88
CA VAL A 100 -10.62 -5.38 2.40
C VAL A 100 -10.94 -3.89 2.51
N LEU A 101 -11.22 -3.29 1.36
CA LEU A 101 -11.48 -1.87 1.26
C LEU A 101 -12.90 -1.52 1.73
N PRO A 102 -13.10 -0.39 2.43
CA PRO A 102 -14.43 0.09 2.78
C PRO A 102 -15.19 0.56 1.52
N PRO A 103 -16.52 0.46 1.47
CA PRO A 103 -17.32 0.94 0.34
C PRO A 103 -17.12 2.43 0.03
N GLN A 104 -16.85 3.23 1.06
CA GLN A 104 -16.55 4.66 0.96
C GLN A 104 -15.24 4.91 1.67
N SER A 105 -14.18 5.13 0.89
CA SER A 105 -12.87 5.46 1.43
C SER A 105 -12.12 6.43 0.53
N ASP A 106 -11.11 7.07 1.12
CA ASP A 106 -10.12 7.86 0.37
C ASP A 106 -9.09 6.99 -0.34
N ILE A 107 -9.25 5.66 -0.31
CA ILE A 107 -8.40 4.71 -1.01
C ILE A 107 -8.90 4.58 -2.46
N VAL A 108 -8.01 4.80 -3.40
CA VAL A 108 -8.23 4.54 -4.83
C VAL A 108 -7.36 3.34 -5.22
N PRO A 109 -7.96 2.17 -5.51
CA PRO A 109 -7.23 1.02 -6.02
C PRO A 109 -6.53 1.38 -7.33
N LEU A 110 -5.29 0.92 -7.49
CA LEU A 110 -4.50 1.13 -8.68
C LEU A 110 -4.16 -0.18 -9.39
N ALA A 111 -4.11 -1.31 -8.68
CA ALA A 111 -3.85 -2.60 -9.30
C ALA A 111 -4.22 -3.77 -8.38
N TRP A 112 -4.42 -4.93 -8.99
CA TRP A 112 -4.84 -6.16 -8.31
C TRP A 112 -3.94 -7.34 -8.68
N ALA A 113 -4.06 -8.47 -7.98
CA ALA A 113 -3.32 -9.67 -8.31
C ALA A 113 -4.11 -10.60 -9.23
N ASP A 114 -3.43 -11.12 -10.27
CA ASP A 114 -3.94 -12.17 -11.17
C ASP A 114 -3.85 -13.56 -10.50
N ASN A 115 -4.48 -13.71 -9.34
CA ASN A 115 -4.59 -14.99 -8.64
C ASN A 115 -5.90 -15.12 -7.86
N ALA A 116 -6.97 -14.52 -8.40
CA ALA A 116 -8.31 -14.49 -7.83
C ALA A 116 -8.96 -15.89 -7.62
N GLN A 117 -8.38 -16.94 -8.22
CA GLN A 117 -8.82 -18.33 -8.02
C GLN A 117 -8.29 -18.93 -6.71
N GLU A 118 -7.13 -18.48 -6.23
CA GLU A 118 -6.50 -18.97 -5.01
C GLU A 118 -6.83 -18.11 -3.79
N ASN A 119 -6.97 -16.81 -4.03
CA ASN A 119 -7.33 -15.81 -3.03
C ASN A 119 -8.45 -14.94 -3.62
N SER A 120 -9.26 -14.29 -2.80
CA SER A 120 -10.16 -13.24 -3.28
C SER A 120 -9.35 -12.09 -3.93
N HIS A 121 -10.03 -11.06 -4.44
CA HIS A 121 -9.40 -9.93 -5.12
C HIS A 121 -8.34 -9.22 -4.23
N VAL A 122 -7.06 -9.51 -4.45
CA VAL A 122 -5.95 -9.01 -3.62
C VAL A 122 -5.46 -7.67 -4.16
N LEU A 123 -5.58 -6.62 -3.34
CA LEU A 123 -5.07 -5.29 -3.67
C LEU A 123 -3.54 -5.30 -3.73
N MET A 124 -2.97 -4.90 -4.87
CA MET A 124 -1.52 -4.84 -5.09
C MET A 124 -0.96 -3.42 -5.06
N ALA A 125 -1.78 -2.43 -5.43
CA ALA A 125 -1.42 -1.03 -5.36
C ALA A 125 -2.66 -0.15 -5.11
N CYS A 126 -2.47 0.96 -4.42
CA CYS A 126 -3.48 1.99 -4.24
C CYS A 126 -2.82 3.36 -4.06
N LYS A 127 -3.64 4.42 -4.09
CA LYS A 127 -3.26 5.76 -3.65
C LYS A 127 -4.36 6.35 -2.76
N HIS A 128 -4.01 7.33 -1.97
CA HIS A 128 -4.96 8.26 -1.39
C HIS A 128 -5.57 9.14 -2.49
N ARG A 129 -6.84 9.51 -2.30
CA ARG A 129 -7.62 10.31 -3.26
C ARG A 129 -7.01 11.68 -3.55
N SER A 130 -6.59 12.39 -2.49
CA SER A 130 -6.04 13.75 -2.55
C SER A 130 -4.60 13.94 -2.05
N LYS A 131 -4.13 13.13 -1.09
CA LYS A 131 -2.78 13.25 -0.52
C LYS A 131 -1.74 12.53 -1.40
N PRO A 132 -0.46 12.91 -1.33
CA PRO A 132 0.55 12.41 -2.27
C PRO A 132 1.16 11.08 -1.81
N PHE A 133 0.32 10.10 -1.47
CA PHE A 133 0.73 8.77 -1.02
C PHE A 133 -0.27 7.68 -1.38
#